data_AF-A0A917QNW0-F1
#
_entry.id   AF-A0A917QNW0-F1
#
_cell.length_a   1.000
_cell.length_b   1.000
_cell.length_c   1.000
_cell.angle_alpha   90.00
_cell.angle_beta   90.00
_cell.angle_gamma   90.00
#
_symmetry.space_group_name_H-M   'P 1'
#
loop_
_entity.id
_entity.type
_entity.pdbx_description
1 polymer ?
#
loop_
_entity_poly.entity_id
_entity_poly.type
_entity_poly.pdbx_seq_one_letter_code
_entity_poly.pdbx_strand_id
1 'polypeptide(L)'
;MALGVGMPALMHLNAFGREVEDAFGHVPYLVGSAAQGKVWRDVDVRLMLPDEEFDALFPGHGKPDITDGRWSLLCAALAELGRVRTGLPIDFQIQRATEANERYNGVRHALGLRLHWDA
;
A
#
# COMPACT_ATOMS: atom_id res chain seq x y z
N MET A 1 13.32 -14.45 0.44
CA MET A 1 12.65 -13.51 -0.47
C MET A 1 13.26 -12.13 -0.22
N ALA A 2 14.15 -11.62 -1.09
CA ALA A 2 14.77 -10.31 -0.87
C ALA A 2 13.91 -9.23 -1.54
N LEU A 3 12.95 -8.68 -0.80
CA LEU A 3 12.19 -7.51 -1.24
C LEU A 3 13.17 -6.33 -1.45
N GLY A 4 12.89 -5.50 -2.45
CA GLY A 4 13.82 -4.48 -2.97
C GLY A 4 14.31 -3.45 -1.96
N VAL A 5 13.63 -3.36 -0.81
CA VAL A 5 13.78 -2.32 0.22
C VAL A 5 14.81 -2.65 1.32
N GLY A 6 15.27 -3.90 1.43
CA GLY A 6 16.32 -4.30 2.40
C GLY A 6 15.92 -4.18 3.88
N MET A 7 16.81 -4.59 4.79
CA MET A 7 16.63 -4.46 6.25
C MET A 7 17.38 -3.21 6.77
N PRO A 8 16.89 -2.48 7.79
CA PRO A 8 15.69 -2.76 8.60
C PRO A 8 14.39 -2.21 7.99
N ALA A 9 14.45 -1.47 6.88
CA ALA A 9 13.31 -0.80 6.28
C ALA A 9 12.13 -1.76 5.99
N LEU A 10 12.42 -3.00 5.58
CA LEU A 10 11.41 -4.03 5.37
C LEU A 10 10.66 -4.42 6.66
N MET A 11 11.31 -4.45 7.82
CA MET A 11 10.63 -4.73 9.10
C MET A 11 9.66 -3.60 9.45
N HIS A 12 10.09 -2.36 9.26
CA HIS A 12 9.25 -1.18 9.47
C HIS A 12 8.10 -1.13 8.46
N LEU A 13 8.34 -1.52 7.20
CA LEU A 13 7.30 -1.60 6.19
C LEU A 13 6.25 -2.66 6.54
N ASN A 14 6.67 -3.81 7.07
CA ASN A 14 5.73 -4.80 7.59
C ASN A 14 5.01 -4.32 8.86
N ALA A 15 5.65 -3.54 9.73
CA ALA A 15 4.97 -2.94 10.88
C ALA A 15 3.89 -1.94 10.45
N PHE A 16 4.21 -1.07 9.51
CA PHE A 16 3.25 -0.17 8.88
C PHE A 16 2.11 -0.94 8.19
N GLY A 17 2.43 -2.04 7.49
CA GLY A 17 1.43 -2.91 6.87
C GLY A 17 0.41 -3.46 7.87
N ARG A 18 0.85 -3.87 9.07
CA ARG A 18 -0.06 -4.31 10.15
C ARG A 18 -0.95 -3.19 10.67
N GLU A 19 -0.39 -2.00 10.88
CA GLU A 19 -1.18 -0.85 11.34
C GLU A 19 -2.30 -0.48 10.35
N VAL A 20 -2.01 -0.60 9.05
CA VAL A 20 -3.01 -0.42 7.99
C VAL A 20 -4.03 -1.56 7.98
N GLU A 21 -3.60 -2.82 8.09
CA GLU A 21 -4.50 -3.97 8.19
C GLU A 21 -5.44 -3.85 9.40
N ASP A 22 -4.92 -3.50 10.58
CA ASP A 22 -5.71 -3.30 11.80
C ASP A 22 -6.74 -2.16 11.63
N ALA A 23 -6.41 -1.11 10.87
CA ALA A 23 -7.29 0.04 10.66
C ALA A 23 -8.39 -0.19 9.61
N PHE A 24 -8.12 -1.00 8.59
CA PHE A 24 -9.01 -1.18 7.44
C PHE A 24 -9.61 -2.60 7.34
N GLY A 25 -9.10 -3.57 8.07
CA GLY A 25 -9.49 -4.99 7.98
C GLY A 25 -8.96 -5.69 6.72
N HIS A 26 -8.10 -5.04 5.93
CA HIS A 26 -7.57 -5.55 4.67
C HIS A 26 -6.05 -5.37 4.59
N VAL A 27 -5.37 -6.40 4.10
CA VAL A 27 -3.91 -6.41 3.96
C VAL A 27 -3.46 -5.45 2.85
N PRO A 28 -2.52 -4.54 3.10
CA PRO A 28 -1.88 -3.77 2.04
C PRO A 28 -0.75 -4.57 1.37
N TYR A 29 -0.46 -4.24 0.12
CA TYR A 29 0.51 -4.96 -0.70
C TYR A 29 1.61 -4.03 -1.19
N LEU A 30 2.86 -4.50 -1.15
CA LEU A 30 3.96 -3.93 -1.92
C LEU A 30 3.80 -4.36 -3.37
N VAL A 31 3.82 -3.40 -4.28
CA VAL A 31 3.70 -3.62 -5.73
C VAL A 31 4.80 -2.85 -6.48
N GLY A 32 4.64 -2.71 -7.80
CA GLY A 32 5.51 -1.86 -8.62
C GLY A 32 6.93 -2.41 -8.76
N SER A 33 7.86 -1.51 -9.05
CA SER A 33 9.27 -1.87 -9.30
C SER A 33 9.98 -2.39 -8.04
N ALA A 34 9.65 -1.84 -6.87
CA ALA A 34 10.17 -2.28 -5.57
C ALA A 34 9.76 -3.71 -5.18
N ALA A 35 8.65 -4.22 -5.72
CA ALA A 35 8.24 -5.61 -5.57
C ALA A 35 9.05 -6.60 -6.43
N GLN A 36 9.72 -6.12 -7.49
CA GLN A 36 10.39 -6.97 -8.49
C GLN A 36 11.91 -7.00 -8.34
N GLY A 37 12.52 -5.96 -7.77
CA GLY A 37 13.98 -5.87 -7.67
C GLY A 37 14.45 -4.74 -6.76
N LYS A 38 15.77 -4.48 -6.78
CA LYS A 38 16.44 -3.49 -5.91
C LYS A 38 16.58 -2.09 -6.52
N VAL A 39 16.20 -1.91 -7.78
CA VAL A 39 16.27 -0.62 -8.49
C VAL A 39 14.85 -0.09 -8.64
N TRP A 40 14.53 0.95 -7.89
CA TRP A 40 13.21 1.59 -7.83
C TRP A 40 13.38 3.02 -7.29
N ARG A 41 12.42 3.92 -7.58
CA ARG A 41 12.43 5.31 -7.08
C ARG A 41 11.50 5.51 -5.89
N ASP A 42 10.37 4.81 -5.93
CA ASP A 42 9.26 4.83 -5.03
C ASP A 42 8.95 3.41 -4.56
N VAL A 43 8.32 3.32 -3.39
CA VAL A 43 7.84 2.08 -2.81
C VAL A 43 6.31 2.13 -2.85
N ASP A 44 5.75 1.57 -3.92
CA ASP A 44 4.31 1.51 -4.14
C ASP A 44 3.63 0.56 -3.16
N VAL A 45 2.81 1.11 -2.28
CA VAL A 45 1.94 0.35 -1.38
C VAL A 45 0.49 0.57 -1.80
N ARG A 46 -0.23 -0.53 -1.99
CA ARG A 46 -1.64 -0.52 -2.39
C ARG A 46 -2.49 -1.22 -1.35
N LEU A 47 -3.50 -0.52 -0.83
CA LEU A 47 -4.60 -1.11 -0.10
C LEU A 47 -5.76 -1.30 -1.09
N MET A 48 -6.13 -2.55 -1.33
CA MET A 48 -7.25 -2.88 -2.22
C MET A 48 -8.45 -3.25 -1.36
N LEU A 49 -9.56 -2.54 -1.55
CA LEU A 49 -10.81 -2.78 -0.84
C LEU A 49 -11.84 -3.38 -1.80
N PRO A 50 -12.80 -4.19 -1.31
CA PRO A 50 -14.00 -4.50 -2.06
C PRO A 50 -14.65 -3.22 -2.58
N ASP A 51 -15.16 -3.25 -3.81
CA ASP A 51 -15.64 -2.05 -4.50
C ASP A 51 -16.75 -1.34 -3.71
N GLU A 52 -17.63 -2.12 -3.08
CA GLU A 52 -18.70 -1.61 -2.21
C GLU A 52 -18.19 -0.89 -0.96
N GLU A 53 -17.11 -1.37 -0.34
CA GLU A 53 -16.48 -0.72 0.81
C GLU A 53 -15.75 0.54 0.39
N PHE A 54 -15.06 0.49 -0.75
CA PHE A 54 -14.40 1.64 -1.34
C PHE A 54 -15.41 2.75 -1.66
N ASP A 55 -16.51 2.43 -2.33
CA ASP A 55 -17.53 3.40 -2.73
C ASP A 55 -18.28 3.98 -1.53
N ALA A 56 -18.46 3.19 -0.46
CA ALA A 56 -19.02 3.68 0.79
C ALA A 56 -18.07 4.68 1.50
N LEU A 57 -16.76 4.43 1.45
CA LEU A 57 -15.76 5.32 2.06
C LEU A 57 -15.51 6.59 1.24
N PHE A 58 -15.51 6.46 -0.09
CA PHE A 58 -15.11 7.47 -1.05
C PHE A 58 -16.17 7.70 -2.14
N PRO A 59 -17.40 8.11 -1.80
CA PRO A 59 -18.51 8.24 -2.75
C PRO A 59 -18.29 9.33 -3.81
N GLY A 60 -17.27 10.18 -3.65
CA GLY A 60 -16.85 11.17 -4.64
C GLY A 60 -15.84 10.64 -5.66
N HIS A 61 -15.24 9.48 -5.43
CA HIS A 61 -14.08 9.03 -6.20
C HIS A 61 -14.46 8.60 -7.62
N GLY A 62 -13.71 9.12 -8.62
CA GLY A 62 -13.95 8.86 -10.04
C GLY A 62 -14.99 9.77 -10.70
N LYS A 63 -15.53 10.77 -9.97
CA LYS A 63 -16.40 11.79 -10.56
C LYS A 63 -15.54 12.83 -11.30
N PRO A 64 -15.94 13.26 -12.52
CA PRO A 64 -15.11 14.11 -13.39
C PRO A 64 -14.76 15.47 -12.77
N ASP A 65 -15.60 15.98 -11.87
CA ASP A 65 -15.46 17.35 -11.35
C ASP A 65 -14.94 17.42 -9.91
N ILE A 66 -14.80 16.29 -9.20
CA ILE A 66 -14.46 16.25 -7.78
C ILE A 66 -13.51 15.08 -7.51
N THR A 67 -12.29 15.38 -7.08
CA THR A 67 -11.46 14.38 -6.39
C THR A 67 -12.02 14.20 -4.98
N ASP A 68 -12.26 12.95 -4.58
CA ASP A 68 -12.74 12.66 -3.23
C ASP A 68 -11.70 13.12 -2.20
N GLY A 69 -12.01 14.18 -1.45
CA GLY A 69 -11.08 14.80 -0.52
C GLY A 69 -10.66 13.87 0.61
N ARG A 70 -11.54 12.93 1.01
CA ARG A 70 -11.21 11.93 2.03
C ARG A 70 -10.19 10.94 1.49
N TRP A 71 -10.39 10.47 0.25
CA TRP A 71 -9.44 9.59 -0.42
C TRP A 71 -8.05 10.24 -0.53
N SER A 72 -8.00 11.49 -1.02
CA SER A 72 -6.73 12.22 -1.19
C SER A 72 -6.03 12.44 0.14
N LEU A 73 -6.76 12.85 1.18
CA LEU A 73 -6.20 13.07 2.51
C LEU A 73 -5.63 11.78 3.10
N LEU A 74 -6.37 10.66 3.02
CA LEU A 74 -5.91 9.38 3.58
C LEU A 74 -4.70 8.85 2.83
N CYS A 75 -4.68 8.92 1.49
CA CYS A 75 -3.51 8.48 0.72
C CYS A 75 -2.27 9.31 1.06
N ALA A 76 -2.39 10.64 1.12
CA ALA A 76 -1.30 11.52 1.49
C ALA A 76 -0.81 11.29 2.94
N ALA A 77 -1.74 11.18 3.89
CA ALA A 77 -1.41 10.94 5.30
C ALA A 77 -0.71 9.60 5.52
N LEU A 78 -1.18 8.53 4.87
CA LEU A 78 -0.58 7.20 4.98
C LEU A 78 0.77 7.12 4.25
N ALA A 79 0.94 7.80 3.11
CA ALA A 79 2.23 7.91 2.45
C ALA A 79 3.26 8.63 3.33
N GLU A 80 2.89 9.77 3.94
CA GLU A 80 3.78 10.49 4.85
C GLU A 80 4.10 9.71 6.13
N LEU A 81 3.11 9.05 6.74
CA LEU A 81 3.33 8.19 7.89
C LEU A 81 4.28 7.04 7.55
N GLY A 82 4.02 6.34 6.45
CA GLY A 82 4.86 5.25 5.96
C GLY A 82 6.29 5.72 5.71
N ARG A 83 6.47 6.89 5.08
CA ARG A 83 7.78 7.51 4.85
C ARG A 83 8.51 7.80 6.16
N VAL A 84 7.85 8.42 7.13
CA VAL A 84 8.43 8.74 8.45
C VAL A 84 8.84 7.46 9.20
N ARG A 85 8.02 6.40 9.14
CA ARG A 85 8.27 5.13 9.84
C ARG A 85 9.41 4.31 9.23
N THR A 86 9.53 4.33 7.91
CA THR A 86 10.40 3.40 7.19
C THR A 86 11.66 4.04 6.62
N GLY A 87 11.66 5.37 6.45
CA GLY A 87 12.68 6.09 5.69
C GLY A 87 12.57 5.90 4.17
N LEU A 88 11.58 5.14 3.69
CA LEU A 88 11.37 4.84 2.27
C LEU A 88 10.49 5.91 1.60
N PRO A 89 10.68 6.19 0.30
CA PRO A 89 9.78 7.04 -0.48
C PRO A 89 8.47 6.28 -0.79
N ILE A 90 7.57 6.18 0.19
CA ILE A 90 6.29 5.47 0.05
C ILE A 90 5.34 6.24 -0.88
N ASP A 91 4.79 5.55 -1.89
CA ASP A 91 3.59 5.96 -2.63
C ASP A 91 2.43 5.06 -2.16
N PHE A 92 1.49 5.62 -1.41
CA PHE A 92 0.36 4.87 -0.88
C PHE A 92 -0.94 5.22 -1.62
N GLN A 93 -1.68 4.21 -2.06
CA GLN A 93 -3.01 4.40 -2.65
C GLN A 93 -4.00 3.36 -2.14
N ILE A 94 -5.22 3.81 -1.88
CA ILE A 94 -6.38 2.95 -1.67
C ILE A 94 -7.10 2.80 -3.01
N GLN A 95 -7.46 1.59 -3.41
CA GLN A 95 -8.10 1.34 -4.72
C GLN A 95 -9.24 0.32 -4.59
N ARG A 96 -10.19 0.37 -5.54
CA ARG A 96 -11.13 -0.72 -5.79
C ARG A 96 -10.36 -1.98 -6.18
N ALA A 97 -10.72 -3.12 -5.62
CA ALA A 97 -10.08 -4.40 -5.92
C ALA A 97 -10.26 -4.77 -7.40
N THR A 98 -11.44 -4.56 -7.97
CA THR A 98 -11.70 -4.83 -9.39
C THR A 98 -10.76 -4.03 -10.28
N GLU A 99 -10.69 -2.73 -10.06
CA GLU A 99 -9.89 -1.81 -10.88
C GLU A 99 -8.38 -2.09 -10.75
N ALA A 100 -7.91 -2.42 -9.54
CA ALA A 100 -6.54 -2.82 -9.31
C ALA A 100 -6.19 -4.15 -10.01
N ASN A 101 -7.10 -5.12 -9.99
CA ASN A 101 -6.91 -6.42 -10.65
C ASN A 101 -6.91 -6.32 -12.18
N GLU A 102 -7.73 -5.44 -12.75
CA GLU A 102 -7.76 -5.18 -14.19
C GLU A 102 -6.51 -4.44 -14.67
N ARG A 103 -6.07 -3.42 -13.92
CA ARG A 103 -4.96 -2.55 -14.34
C ARG A 103 -3.58 -3.11 -14.08
N TYR A 104 -3.41 -3.97 -13.07
CA TYR A 104 -2.09 -4.42 -12.62
C TYR A 104 -2.00 -5.95 -12.52
N ASN A 105 -1.21 -6.56 -13.40
CA ASN A 105 -0.93 -8.01 -13.44
C ASN A 105 0.45 -8.40 -12.88
N GLY A 106 1.14 -7.46 -12.21
CA GLY A 106 2.46 -7.68 -11.62
C GLY A 106 2.44 -8.42 -10.29
N VAL A 107 3.62 -8.81 -9.81
CA VAL A 107 3.80 -9.43 -8.49
C VAL A 107 3.33 -8.47 -7.39
N ARG A 108 2.64 -9.02 -6.39
CA ARG A 108 2.22 -8.32 -5.18
C ARG A 108 2.69 -9.10 -3.96
N HIS A 109 3.34 -8.41 -3.04
CA HIS A 109 3.79 -9.01 -1.78
C HIS A 109 2.94 -8.49 -0.65
N ALA A 110 2.23 -9.40 0.04
CA ALA A 110 1.48 -9.04 1.24
C ALA A 110 2.42 -8.44 2.28
N LEU A 111 2.06 -7.27 2.80
CA LEU A 111 2.73 -6.65 3.93
C LEU A 111 2.05 -7.09 5.23
N GLY A 112 2.76 -6.92 6.34
CA GLY A 112 2.22 -7.23 7.66
C GLY A 112 2.79 -8.51 8.28
N LEU A 113 3.47 -9.32 7.46
CA LEU A 113 4.07 -10.57 7.90
C LEU A 113 5.16 -10.35 8.95
N ARG A 114 5.18 -11.21 9.97
CA ARG A 114 6.32 -11.32 10.88
C ARG A 114 7.33 -12.25 10.21
N LEU A 115 8.52 -11.74 9.93
CA LEU A 115 9.63 -12.58 9.49
C LEU A 115 9.95 -13.54 10.65
N HIS A 116 9.70 -14.83 10.45
CA HIS A 116 10.27 -15.86 11.29
C HIS A 116 11.70 -16.10 10.79
N TRP A 117 12.66 -16.10 11.70
CA TRP A 117 14.03 -16.46 11.40
C TRP A 117 14.30 -17.83 11.97
N ASP A 118 14.49 -18.81 11.09
CA ASP A 118 15.10 -20.07 11.49
C ASP A 118 16.61 -19.82 11.49
N ALA A 119 17.20 -19.83 12.70
CA ALA A 119 18.62 -19.61 12.92
C ALA A 119 19.48 -20.76 12.41
#